data_AF-A0A925JG95-F1
#
_entry.id   AF-A0A925JG95-F1
#
_cell.length_a   1.000
_cell.length_b   1.000
_cell.length_c   1.000
_cell.angle_alpha   90.00
_cell.angle_beta   90.00
_cell.angle_gamma   90.00
#
_symmetry.space_group_name_H-M   'P 1'
#
loop_
_entity.id
_entity.type
_entity.pdbx_description
1 polymer ?
#
loop_
_entity_poly.entity_id
_entity_poly.type
_entity_poly.pdbx_seq_one_letter_code
_entity_poly.pdbx_strand_id
1 'polypeptide(L)'
;MRFEYYHAGLDGVPKLSIDGTVDNAVHFSHWVGNETPAEVKADTSTEIALNLVAAPNREELTRGIELVTNNHFDTDGALSVWTVLTGERALGLRTELIAAAEAGDFSEFTGENGVRASIVIQGSDDPMDEAGSPLARHLAGGAKFDDARAYELVLPEVERVLTRTDDYEFLWRDVWQRIASALESFERGSSKVTEYGDAKLSVITLAPELITSPNFKATKHGAPYTAISRYARGELYLIARPLAGGWSYRLDYPYY
;
A
#
# COMPACT_ATOMS: atom_id res chain seq x y z
N MET A 1 17.75 9.66 -13.74
CA MET A 1 17.01 8.40 -13.92
C MET A 1 15.75 8.65 -14.74
N ARG A 2 15.29 7.65 -15.49
CA ARG A 2 14.06 7.67 -16.29
C ARG A 2 13.23 6.43 -15.98
N PHE A 3 11.91 6.56 -15.99
CA PHE A 3 11.01 5.44 -15.79
C PHE A 3 10.47 4.91 -17.12
N GLU A 4 10.36 3.59 -17.21
CA GLU A 4 9.66 2.87 -18.27
C GLU A 4 8.97 1.67 -17.64
N TYR A 5 7.65 1.59 -17.77
CA TYR A 5 6.89 0.44 -17.27
C TYR A 5 7.37 -0.84 -17.96
N TYR A 6 7.45 -1.94 -17.22
CA TYR A 6 8.08 -3.15 -17.73
C TYR A 6 7.30 -3.72 -18.93
N HIS A 7 8.05 -4.11 -19.95
CA HIS A 7 7.56 -4.90 -21.07
C HIS A 7 8.71 -5.77 -21.60
N ALA A 8 8.39 -6.81 -22.38
CA ALA A 8 9.37 -7.79 -22.89
C ALA A 8 10.52 -7.18 -23.73
N GLY A 9 10.35 -5.95 -24.22
CA GLY A 9 11.43 -5.24 -24.91
C GLY A 9 12.59 -4.83 -24.00
N LEU A 10 12.38 -4.85 -22.68
CA LEU A 10 13.40 -4.52 -21.69
C LEU A 10 14.21 -5.73 -21.23
N ASP A 11 13.90 -6.96 -21.62
CA ASP A 11 14.52 -8.18 -21.08
C ASP A 11 16.05 -8.16 -21.15
N GLY A 12 16.62 -7.75 -22.29
CA GLY A 12 18.07 -7.64 -22.50
C GLY A 12 18.70 -6.31 -22.04
N VAL A 13 17.93 -5.39 -21.47
CA VAL A 13 18.39 -4.03 -21.12
C VAL A 13 18.71 -3.96 -19.63
N PRO A 14 19.92 -3.53 -19.22
CA PRO A 14 20.20 -3.28 -17.81
C PRO A 14 19.23 -2.25 -17.22
N LYS A 15 18.58 -2.61 -16.11
CA LYS A 15 17.52 -1.81 -15.46
C LYS A 15 17.56 -1.95 -13.94
N LEU A 16 16.96 -0.98 -13.25
CA LEU A 16 16.60 -1.07 -11.84
C LEU A 16 15.15 -1.53 -11.76
N SER A 17 14.90 -2.67 -11.13
CA SER A 17 13.55 -3.14 -10.85
C SER A 17 13.15 -2.59 -9.48
N ILE A 18 12.26 -1.62 -9.49
CA ILE A 18 11.75 -0.97 -8.29
C ILE A 18 10.38 -1.57 -8.03
N ASP A 19 10.19 -2.08 -6.82
CA ASP A 19 8.94 -2.70 -6.41
C ASP A 19 8.45 -3.80 -7.37
N GLY A 20 9.37 -4.65 -7.80
CA GLY A 20 9.05 -5.83 -8.58
C GLY A 20 10.28 -6.67 -8.80
N THR A 21 10.09 -7.91 -9.23
CA THR A 21 11.17 -8.82 -9.60
C THR A 21 11.10 -9.10 -11.09
N VAL A 22 12.10 -8.63 -11.84
CA VAL A 22 12.23 -8.92 -13.28
C VAL A 22 13.67 -9.30 -13.59
N ASP A 23 13.85 -10.18 -14.57
CA ASP A 23 15.18 -10.66 -14.94
C ASP A 23 16.10 -9.55 -15.46
N ASN A 24 17.41 -9.78 -15.33
CA ASN A 24 18.47 -8.88 -15.78
C ASN A 24 18.32 -7.45 -15.21
N ALA A 25 17.99 -7.38 -13.92
CA ALA A 25 17.82 -6.13 -13.20
C ALA A 25 18.59 -6.12 -11.87
N VAL A 26 18.87 -4.92 -11.37
CA VAL A 26 19.21 -4.72 -9.95
C VAL A 26 17.90 -4.48 -9.20
N HIS A 27 17.64 -5.26 -8.16
CA HIS A 27 16.37 -5.23 -7.43
C HIS A 27 16.38 -4.22 -6.28
N PHE A 28 15.34 -3.41 -6.18
CA PHE A 28 15.00 -2.61 -5.00
C PHE A 28 13.51 -2.80 -4.72
N SER A 29 13.19 -3.93 -4.11
CA SER A 29 11.84 -4.46 -3.99
C SER A 29 11.71 -5.31 -2.72
N HIS A 30 10.54 -5.25 -2.08
CA HIS A 30 10.22 -6.14 -0.97
C HIS A 30 9.67 -7.52 -1.41
N TRP A 31 9.27 -7.66 -2.68
CA TRP A 31 8.62 -8.87 -3.21
C TRP A 31 9.46 -10.12 -3.05
N VAL A 32 8.80 -11.26 -2.81
CA VAL A 32 9.47 -12.56 -2.62
C VAL A 32 10.39 -12.88 -3.80
N GLY A 33 11.63 -13.29 -3.50
CA GLY A 33 12.63 -13.62 -4.51
C GLY A 33 13.46 -12.42 -5.00
N ASN A 34 13.26 -11.22 -4.42
CA ASN A 34 14.15 -10.08 -4.69
C ASN A 34 15.61 -10.37 -4.30
N GLU A 35 16.51 -9.63 -4.93
CA GLU A 35 17.95 -9.63 -4.65
C GLU A 35 18.38 -8.27 -4.10
N THR A 36 17.48 -7.58 -3.38
CA THR A 36 17.74 -6.24 -2.89
C THR A 36 18.92 -6.25 -1.91
N PRO A 37 19.93 -5.37 -2.10
CA PRO A 37 21.08 -5.31 -1.23
C PRO A 37 20.68 -5.12 0.23
N ALA A 38 21.28 -5.92 1.12
CA ALA A 38 20.89 -5.99 2.53
C ALA A 38 20.96 -4.62 3.25
N GLU A 39 21.88 -3.76 2.83
CA GLU A 39 22.09 -2.43 3.42
C GLU A 39 20.98 -1.41 3.14
N VAL A 40 20.13 -1.64 2.14
CA VAL A 40 18.96 -0.79 1.85
C VAL A 40 17.63 -1.50 2.07
N LYS A 41 17.65 -2.77 2.48
CA LYS A 41 16.45 -3.59 2.64
C LYS A 41 15.54 -3.05 3.74
N ALA A 42 14.24 -3.10 3.49
CA ALA A 42 13.17 -2.68 4.40
C ALA A 42 11.89 -3.46 4.03
N ASP A 43 10.82 -3.23 4.80
CA ASP A 43 9.57 -3.99 4.68
C ASP A 43 8.76 -3.54 3.45
N THR A 44 8.82 -2.26 3.08
CA THR A 44 8.24 -1.72 1.83
C THR A 44 9.31 -1.38 0.79
N SER A 45 8.98 -1.49 -0.49
CA SER A 45 9.81 -1.02 -1.59
C SER A 45 10.02 0.50 -1.57
N THR A 46 9.07 1.27 -1.04
CA THR A 46 9.21 2.72 -0.81
C THR A 46 10.28 3.02 0.21
N GLU A 47 10.34 2.30 1.33
CA GLU A 47 11.43 2.44 2.29
C GLU A 47 12.77 2.00 1.71
N ILE A 48 12.79 0.92 0.92
CA ILE A 48 13.99 0.50 0.19
C ILE A 48 14.47 1.62 -0.74
N ALA A 49 13.56 2.26 -1.48
CA ALA A 49 13.87 3.39 -2.35
C ALA A 49 14.38 4.60 -1.56
N LEU A 50 13.79 4.92 -0.41
CA LEU A 50 14.23 5.98 0.50
C LEU A 50 15.64 5.72 1.03
N ASN A 51 15.93 4.49 1.44
CA ASN A 51 17.25 4.07 1.89
C ASN A 51 18.26 4.16 0.74
N LEU A 52 17.89 3.73 -0.47
CA LEU A 52 18.73 3.84 -1.67
C LEU A 52 19.09 5.29 -1.98
N VAL A 53 18.12 6.22 -2.00
CA VAL A 53 18.40 7.61 -2.36
C VAL A 53 19.23 8.33 -1.30
N ALA A 54 19.16 7.90 -0.04
CA ALA A 54 19.98 8.38 1.08
C ALA A 54 21.37 7.72 1.16
N ALA A 55 21.58 6.59 0.48
CA ALA A 55 22.80 5.80 0.60
C ALA A 55 24.03 6.55 0.05
N PRO A 56 25.13 6.66 0.82
CA PRO A 56 26.34 7.35 0.35
C PRO A 56 27.02 6.63 -0.84
N ASN A 57 26.77 5.33 -1.01
CA ASN A 57 27.26 4.49 -2.10
C ASN A 57 26.16 4.19 -3.15
N ARG A 58 25.14 5.05 -3.28
CA ARG A 58 24.04 4.90 -4.25
C ARG A 58 24.51 4.58 -5.67
N GLU A 59 25.59 5.21 -6.15
CA GLU A 59 26.12 4.97 -7.50
C GLU A 59 26.63 3.53 -7.71
N GLU A 60 27.23 2.95 -6.67
CA GLU A 60 27.66 1.54 -6.69
C GLU A 60 26.45 0.61 -6.67
N LEU A 61 25.48 0.91 -5.79
CA LEU A 61 24.24 0.15 -5.68
C LEU A 61 23.45 0.11 -6.99
N THR A 62 23.34 1.24 -7.69
CA THR A 62 22.65 1.32 -8.98
C THR A 62 23.50 0.89 -10.16
N ARG A 63 24.81 0.68 -9.96
CA ARG A 63 25.78 0.33 -11.02
C ARG A 63 25.77 1.33 -12.18
N GLY A 64 25.44 2.59 -11.91
CA GLY A 64 25.26 3.64 -12.93
C GLY A 64 24.07 3.44 -13.87
N ILE A 65 23.15 2.52 -13.57
CA ILE A 65 21.95 2.28 -14.37
C ILE A 65 20.94 3.42 -14.12
N GLU A 66 20.43 4.00 -15.20
CA GLU A 66 19.46 5.09 -15.13
C GLU A 66 18.00 4.69 -15.43
N LEU A 67 17.80 3.50 -16.02
CA LEU A 67 16.49 2.98 -16.35
C LEU A 67 15.84 2.34 -15.12
N VAL A 68 14.70 2.88 -14.73
CA VAL A 68 13.86 2.41 -13.62
C VAL A 68 12.62 1.75 -14.21
N THR A 69 12.22 0.59 -13.69
CA THR A 69 11.05 -0.16 -14.15
C THR A 69 10.29 -0.76 -12.97
N ASN A 70 8.99 -0.99 -13.17
CA ASN A 70 8.12 -1.82 -12.33
C ASN A 70 7.20 -2.61 -13.30
N ASN A 71 6.78 -3.81 -12.90
CA ASN A 71 5.92 -4.74 -13.64
C ASN A 71 4.46 -4.79 -13.15
N HIS A 72 4.07 -3.99 -12.16
CA HIS A 72 2.69 -3.80 -11.72
C HIS A 72 2.49 -2.40 -11.12
N PHE A 73 1.23 -2.02 -10.91
CA PHE A 73 0.86 -0.74 -10.31
C PHE A 73 0.08 -0.92 -9.00
N ASP A 74 0.60 -0.33 -7.93
CA ASP A 74 -0.06 -0.11 -6.65
C ASP A 74 0.52 1.13 -5.95
N THR A 75 0.21 1.32 -4.67
CA THR A 75 0.73 2.46 -3.89
C THR A 75 2.23 2.34 -3.67
N ASP A 76 2.75 1.21 -3.21
CA ASP A 76 4.18 1.07 -2.90
C ASP A 76 5.04 1.20 -4.16
N GLY A 77 4.61 0.66 -5.29
CA GLY A 77 5.23 0.81 -6.60
C GLY A 77 5.25 2.23 -7.11
N ALA A 78 4.12 2.95 -7.03
CA ALA A 78 4.07 4.35 -7.45
C ALA A 78 4.97 5.24 -6.59
N LEU A 79 4.98 5.05 -5.28
CA LEU A 79 5.75 5.87 -4.33
C LEU A 79 7.25 5.55 -4.38
N SER A 80 7.63 4.28 -4.50
CA SER A 80 9.03 3.86 -4.64
C SER A 80 9.64 4.33 -5.95
N VAL A 81 8.94 4.18 -7.08
CA VAL A 81 9.39 4.72 -8.38
C VAL A 81 9.53 6.24 -8.31
N TRP A 82 8.52 6.94 -7.77
CA TRP A 82 8.60 8.39 -7.61
C TRP A 82 9.78 8.84 -6.75
N THR A 83 10.06 8.11 -5.66
CA THR A 83 11.19 8.36 -4.77
C THR A 83 12.52 8.26 -5.51
N VAL A 84 12.72 7.18 -6.28
CA VAL A 84 13.95 6.96 -7.06
C VAL A 84 14.14 8.04 -8.14
N LEU A 85 13.07 8.44 -8.83
CA LEU A 85 13.12 9.50 -9.84
C LEU A 85 13.38 10.89 -9.24
N THR A 86 12.86 11.14 -8.04
CA THR A 86 12.97 12.43 -7.34
C THR A 86 14.31 12.59 -6.62
N GLY A 87 14.94 11.47 -6.23
CA GLY A 87 16.21 11.43 -5.51
C GLY A 87 16.09 11.95 -4.08
N GLU A 88 17.17 12.54 -3.56
CA GLU A 88 17.25 13.02 -2.16
C GLU A 88 16.16 14.00 -1.75
N ARG A 89 15.52 14.70 -2.71
CA ARG A 89 14.36 15.57 -2.41
C ARG A 89 13.19 14.80 -1.80
N ALA A 90 13.03 13.51 -2.13
CA ALA A 90 11.99 12.65 -1.56
C ALA A 90 12.16 12.44 -0.05
N LEU A 91 13.38 12.59 0.48
CA LEU A 91 13.65 12.45 1.93
C LEU A 91 12.89 13.48 2.76
N GLY A 92 12.51 14.62 2.17
CA GLY A 92 11.66 15.62 2.83
C GLY A 92 10.23 15.14 3.10
N LEU A 93 9.79 14.07 2.43
CA LEU A 93 8.47 13.45 2.58
C LEU A 93 8.56 12.01 3.13
N ARG A 94 9.68 11.68 3.81
CA ARG A 94 9.95 10.31 4.28
C ARG A 94 8.79 9.73 5.09
N THR A 95 8.25 10.51 6.04
CA THR A 95 7.18 10.06 6.92
C THR A 95 5.89 9.78 6.14
N GLU A 96 5.52 10.67 5.22
CA GLU A 96 4.31 10.57 4.42
C GLU A 96 4.39 9.42 3.41
N LEU A 97 5.55 9.23 2.78
CA LEU A 97 5.83 8.14 1.85
C LEU A 97 5.69 6.77 2.53
N ILE A 98 6.33 6.60 3.69
CA ILE A 98 6.28 5.34 4.45
C ILE A 98 4.85 5.05 4.88
N ALA A 99 4.16 6.03 5.48
CA ALA A 99 2.81 5.82 5.97
C ALA A 99 1.80 5.48 4.87
N ALA A 100 2.00 5.98 3.64
CA ALA A 100 1.17 5.63 2.51
C ALA A 100 1.51 4.24 1.93
N ALA A 101 2.79 3.87 1.87
CA ALA A 101 3.24 2.56 1.41
C ALA A 101 2.75 1.43 2.34
N GLU A 102 2.97 1.57 3.65
CA GLU A 102 2.50 0.60 4.65
C GLU A 102 0.96 0.46 4.64
N ALA A 103 0.24 1.57 4.43
CA ALA A 103 -1.20 1.52 4.28
C ALA A 103 -1.64 0.78 3.00
N GLY A 104 -0.86 0.87 1.92
CA GLY A 104 -1.12 0.21 0.64
C GLY A 104 -0.91 -1.30 0.69
N ASP A 105 0.26 -1.74 1.12
CA ASP A 105 0.66 -3.16 1.08
C ASP A 105 0.15 -3.96 2.27
N PHE A 106 0.14 -3.32 3.44
CA PHE A 106 -0.04 -4.02 4.72
C PHE A 106 -1.35 -3.65 5.42
N SER A 107 -2.12 -2.73 4.83
CA SER A 107 -3.28 -2.11 5.48
C SER A 107 -2.92 -1.56 6.87
N GLU A 108 -1.71 -1.04 7.06
CA GLU A 108 -1.28 -0.47 8.34
C GLU A 108 -1.96 0.89 8.59
N PHE A 109 -2.24 1.19 9.87
CA PHE A 109 -2.69 2.51 10.30
C PHE A 109 -1.53 3.27 10.96
N THR A 110 -0.63 3.82 10.15
CA THR A 110 0.48 4.65 10.65
C THR A 110 0.18 6.15 10.57
N GLY A 111 -0.82 6.56 9.78
CA GLY A 111 -1.38 7.91 9.82
C GLY A 111 -2.57 8.12 8.88
N GLU A 112 -3.51 9.00 9.25
CA GLU A 112 -4.72 9.23 8.44
C GLU A 112 -4.41 9.67 7.01
N ASN A 113 -3.45 10.58 6.85
CA ASN A 113 -3.07 11.10 5.53
C ASN A 113 -2.39 10.03 4.67
N GLY A 114 -1.59 9.14 5.27
CA GLY A 114 -0.98 8.01 4.57
C GLY A 114 -2.04 7.06 4.01
N VAL A 115 -3.01 6.68 4.85
CA VAL A 115 -4.15 5.85 4.43
C VAL A 115 -4.97 6.52 3.34
N ARG A 116 -5.29 7.82 3.48
CA ARG A 116 -6.03 8.57 2.45
C ARG A 116 -5.24 8.67 1.14
N ALA A 117 -3.93 8.91 1.19
CA ALA A 117 -3.07 8.94 0.01
C ALA A 117 -3.02 7.58 -0.70
N SER A 118 -2.88 6.49 0.06
CA SER A 118 -2.96 5.12 -0.48
C SER A 118 -4.30 4.87 -1.18
N ILE A 119 -5.42 5.24 -0.56
CA ILE A 119 -6.75 5.14 -1.19
C ILE A 119 -6.82 5.94 -2.49
N VAL A 120 -6.24 7.15 -2.55
CA VAL A 120 -6.21 7.94 -3.79
C VAL A 120 -5.45 7.21 -4.90
N ILE A 121 -4.35 6.54 -4.55
CA ILE A 121 -3.46 5.87 -5.50
C ILE A 121 -3.99 4.50 -5.93
N GLN A 122 -4.33 3.59 -5.00
CA GLN A 122 -4.76 2.22 -5.33
C GLN A 122 -6.26 1.97 -5.24
N GLY A 123 -7.01 2.77 -4.46
CA GLY A 123 -8.47 2.75 -4.42
C GLY A 123 -9.13 1.91 -3.34
N SER A 124 -8.38 1.14 -2.57
CA SER A 124 -8.89 0.28 -1.52
C SER A 124 -7.99 0.25 -0.29
N ASP A 125 -8.55 -0.15 0.84
CA ASP A 125 -7.86 -0.42 2.10
C ASP A 125 -7.46 -1.89 2.27
N ASP A 126 -7.74 -2.72 1.26
CA ASP A 126 -7.33 -4.12 1.17
C ASP A 126 -6.33 -4.27 0.00
N PRO A 127 -5.09 -4.74 0.23
CA PRO A 127 -4.08 -4.90 -0.82
C PRO A 127 -4.49 -5.93 -1.88
N MET A 128 -5.44 -6.83 -1.57
CA MET A 128 -5.91 -7.85 -2.50
C MET A 128 -7.07 -7.36 -3.39
N ASP A 129 -7.54 -6.11 -3.20
CA ASP A 129 -8.64 -5.55 -3.97
C ASP A 129 -8.13 -4.83 -5.23
N GLU A 130 -8.43 -5.40 -6.39
CA GLU A 130 -8.14 -4.83 -7.71
C GLU A 130 -9.11 -3.70 -8.10
N ALA A 131 -9.47 -2.82 -7.16
CA ALA A 131 -10.35 -1.68 -7.40
C ALA A 131 -9.78 -0.74 -8.48
N GLY A 132 -8.46 -0.72 -8.60
CA GLY A 132 -7.67 0.09 -9.51
C GLY A 132 -7.69 1.57 -9.14
N SER A 133 -6.64 2.29 -9.55
CA SER A 133 -6.41 3.68 -9.15
C SER A 133 -7.57 4.63 -9.43
N PRO A 134 -8.22 5.20 -8.38
CA PRO A 134 -9.22 6.24 -8.55
C PRO A 134 -8.65 7.50 -9.18
N LEU A 135 -7.41 7.85 -8.82
CA LEU A 135 -6.71 8.99 -9.41
C LEU A 135 -6.44 8.79 -10.90
N ALA A 136 -5.86 7.65 -11.30
CA ALA A 136 -5.63 7.39 -12.72
C ALA A 136 -6.94 7.38 -13.50
N ARG A 137 -8.01 6.79 -12.95
CA ARG A 137 -9.35 6.80 -13.57
C ARG A 137 -9.89 8.22 -13.75
N HIS A 138 -9.74 9.07 -12.74
CA HIS A 138 -10.16 10.46 -12.80
C HIS A 138 -9.39 11.23 -13.88
N LEU A 139 -8.06 11.12 -13.88
CA LEU A 139 -7.18 11.79 -14.83
C LEU A 139 -7.34 11.28 -16.27
N ALA A 140 -7.69 10.00 -16.45
CA ALA A 140 -7.99 9.41 -17.74
C ALA A 140 -9.33 9.89 -18.34
N GLY A 141 -10.18 10.59 -17.58
CA GLY A 141 -11.44 11.14 -18.09
C GLY A 141 -12.41 10.07 -18.61
N GLY A 142 -12.36 8.85 -18.06
CA GLY A 142 -13.19 7.72 -18.49
C GLY A 142 -12.60 6.87 -19.61
N ALA A 143 -11.40 7.19 -20.12
CA ALA A 143 -10.65 6.28 -20.97
C ALA A 143 -10.22 5.03 -20.17
N LYS A 144 -10.15 3.87 -20.85
CA LYS A 144 -9.50 2.69 -20.28
C LYS A 144 -8.00 2.97 -20.14
N PHE A 145 -7.43 2.47 -19.05
CA PHE A 145 -6.00 2.54 -18.77
C PHE A 145 -5.54 1.18 -18.25
N ASP A 146 -4.28 0.86 -18.51
CA ASP A 146 -3.53 -0.23 -17.88
C ASP A 146 -2.54 0.36 -16.87
N ASP A 147 -1.75 -0.50 -16.22
CA ASP A 147 -0.78 -0.11 -15.19
C ASP A 147 0.29 0.86 -15.73
N ALA A 148 0.76 0.66 -16.97
CA ALA A 148 1.68 1.57 -17.62
C ALA A 148 1.09 2.98 -17.71
N ARG A 149 -0.16 3.09 -18.17
CA ARG A 149 -0.87 4.36 -18.23
C ARG A 149 -1.22 4.90 -16.84
N ALA A 150 -1.43 4.05 -15.83
CA ALA A 150 -1.63 4.49 -14.45
C ALA A 150 -0.39 5.20 -13.91
N TYR A 151 0.81 4.65 -14.11
CA TYR A 151 2.07 5.34 -13.76
C TYR A 151 2.21 6.69 -14.45
N GLU A 152 1.97 6.77 -15.76
CA GLU A 152 2.07 8.02 -16.51
C GLU A 152 1.16 9.12 -15.95
N LEU A 153 -0.03 8.74 -15.50
CA LEU A 153 -1.03 9.67 -14.96
C LEU A 153 -0.75 10.03 -13.50
N VAL A 154 -0.33 9.07 -12.68
CA VAL A 154 -0.24 9.22 -11.22
C VAL A 154 1.12 9.76 -10.77
N LEU A 155 2.24 9.36 -11.39
CA LEU A 155 3.58 9.81 -10.99
C LEU A 155 3.72 11.34 -10.87
N PRO A 156 3.20 12.15 -11.81
CA PRO A 156 3.27 13.61 -11.69
C PRO A 156 2.51 14.19 -10.49
N GLU A 157 1.54 13.45 -9.94
CA GLU A 157 0.64 13.91 -8.89
C GLU A 157 1.08 13.45 -7.48
N VAL A 158 2.01 12.49 -7.36
CA VAL A 158 2.41 11.86 -6.08
C VAL A 158 2.71 12.88 -4.98
N GLU A 159 3.57 13.87 -5.26
CA GLU A 159 3.92 14.90 -4.27
C GLU A 159 2.69 15.65 -3.76
N ARG A 160 1.75 15.97 -4.66
CA ARG A 160 0.53 16.69 -4.31
C ARG A 160 -0.45 15.80 -3.55
N VAL A 161 -0.55 14.52 -3.90
CA VAL A 161 -1.37 13.54 -3.15
C VAL A 161 -0.88 13.44 -1.70
N LEU A 162 0.44 13.40 -1.48
CA LEU A 162 1.03 13.29 -0.14
C LEU A 162 0.93 14.59 0.67
N THR A 163 1.16 15.75 0.03
CA THR A 163 1.22 17.05 0.73
C THR A 163 -0.12 17.78 0.82
N ARG A 164 -1.07 17.44 -0.06
CA ARG A 164 -2.37 18.10 -0.20
C ARG A 164 -3.50 17.09 -0.36
N THR A 165 -3.47 16.05 0.47
CA THR A 165 -4.42 14.91 0.40
C THR A 165 -5.89 15.35 0.42
N ASP A 166 -6.22 16.44 1.12
CA ASP A 166 -7.58 17.00 1.18
C ASP A 166 -8.10 17.50 -0.17
N ASP A 167 -7.22 17.92 -1.10
CA ASP A 167 -7.63 18.30 -2.46
C ASP A 167 -8.26 17.11 -3.22
N TYR A 168 -7.95 15.87 -2.79
CA TYR A 168 -8.43 14.62 -3.39
C TYR A 168 -9.55 13.96 -2.57
N GLU A 169 -10.20 14.69 -1.66
CA GLU A 169 -11.26 14.14 -0.78
C GLU A 169 -12.36 13.42 -1.54
N PHE A 170 -12.72 13.91 -2.73
CA PHE A 170 -13.71 13.28 -3.60
C PHE A 170 -13.32 11.87 -4.08
N LEU A 171 -12.04 11.49 -4.01
CA LEU A 171 -11.55 10.15 -4.36
C LEU A 171 -11.48 9.22 -3.15
N TRP A 172 -11.11 9.72 -1.97
CA TRP A 172 -10.87 8.86 -0.80
C TRP A 172 -12.01 8.81 0.22
N ARG A 173 -12.94 9.78 0.22
CA ARG A 173 -13.96 9.94 1.28
C ARG A 173 -14.75 8.67 1.54
N ASP A 174 -15.29 8.03 0.50
CA ASP A 174 -16.21 6.90 0.66
C ASP A 174 -15.53 5.66 1.24
N VAL A 175 -14.26 5.45 0.89
CA VAL A 175 -13.45 4.35 1.46
C VAL A 175 -13.07 4.70 2.90
N TRP A 176 -12.60 5.92 3.13
CA TRP A 176 -12.24 6.41 4.47
C TRP A 176 -13.39 6.35 5.47
N GLN A 177 -14.62 6.69 5.06
CA GLN A 177 -15.79 6.60 5.93
C GLN A 177 -16.04 5.19 6.45
N ARG A 178 -15.69 4.15 5.69
CA ARG A 178 -15.80 2.76 6.14
C ARG A 178 -14.75 2.42 7.18
N ILE A 179 -13.50 2.84 6.95
CA ILE A 179 -12.41 2.71 7.93
C ILE A 179 -12.77 3.48 9.21
N ALA A 180 -13.22 4.73 9.10
CA ALA A 180 -13.62 5.56 10.23
C ALA A 180 -14.76 4.92 11.04
N SER A 181 -15.80 4.40 10.38
CA SER A 181 -16.88 3.66 11.05
C SER A 181 -16.36 2.42 11.80
N ALA A 182 -15.37 1.72 11.24
CA ALA A 182 -14.72 0.60 11.90
C ALA A 182 -13.89 1.04 13.11
N LEU A 183 -13.10 2.12 12.99
CA LEU A 183 -12.35 2.72 14.09
C LEU A 183 -13.27 3.10 15.25
N GLU A 184 -14.36 3.83 14.97
CA GLU A 184 -15.36 4.22 15.95
C GLU A 184 -16.01 3.01 16.65
N SER A 185 -16.17 1.90 15.93
CA SER A 185 -16.70 0.66 16.52
C SER A 185 -15.78 0.07 17.59
N PHE A 186 -14.46 0.15 17.41
CA PHE A 186 -13.50 -0.27 18.43
C PHE A 186 -13.50 0.71 19.61
N GLU A 187 -13.54 2.02 19.34
CA GLU A 187 -13.54 3.06 20.38
C GLU A 187 -14.74 2.96 21.32
N ARG A 188 -15.94 2.69 20.78
CA ARG A 188 -17.16 2.47 21.58
C ARG A 188 -17.27 1.05 22.16
N GLY A 189 -16.34 0.16 21.84
CA GLY A 189 -16.29 -1.23 22.32
C GLY A 189 -17.33 -2.17 21.70
N SER A 190 -17.95 -1.80 20.57
CA SER A 190 -18.81 -2.70 19.81
C SER A 190 -18.01 -3.70 18.97
N SER A 191 -16.84 -3.27 18.47
CA SER A 191 -15.76 -4.17 18.06
C SER A 191 -14.74 -4.30 19.19
N LYS A 192 -14.08 -5.45 19.31
CA LYS A 192 -13.14 -5.77 20.40
C LYS A 192 -11.93 -6.53 19.90
N VAL A 193 -10.79 -6.29 20.53
CA VAL A 193 -9.60 -7.14 20.41
C VAL A 193 -9.33 -7.78 21.76
N THR A 194 -9.07 -9.08 21.77
CA THR A 194 -8.57 -9.81 22.94
C THR A 194 -7.22 -10.41 22.57
N GLU A 195 -6.19 -10.06 23.34
CA GLU A 195 -4.83 -10.51 23.10
C GLU A 195 -4.51 -11.78 23.90
N TYR A 196 -3.92 -12.77 23.23
CA TYR A 196 -3.43 -14.01 23.80
C TYR A 196 -1.92 -14.09 23.57
N GLY A 197 -1.15 -13.44 24.46
CA GLY A 197 0.29 -13.26 24.31
C GLY A 197 1.09 -14.56 24.14
N ASP A 198 0.76 -15.61 24.90
CA ASP A 198 1.45 -16.91 24.83
C ASP A 198 1.33 -17.57 23.44
N ALA A 199 0.22 -17.32 22.75
CA ALA A 199 -0.04 -17.82 21.41
C ALA A 199 0.27 -16.78 20.32
N LYS A 200 0.73 -15.59 20.70
CA LYS A 200 0.88 -14.41 19.83
C LYS A 200 -0.36 -14.17 18.95
N LEU A 201 -1.55 -14.40 19.51
CA LEU A 201 -2.82 -14.37 18.80
C LEU A 201 -3.64 -13.17 19.24
N SER A 202 -4.12 -12.37 18.29
CA SER A 202 -5.21 -11.42 18.52
C SER A 202 -6.52 -12.03 18.06
N VAL A 203 -7.52 -12.04 18.94
CA VAL A 203 -8.90 -12.40 18.60
C VAL A 203 -9.71 -11.12 18.44
N ILE A 204 -10.13 -10.84 17.21
CA ILE A 204 -10.90 -9.67 16.84
C ILE A 204 -12.36 -10.09 16.75
N THR A 205 -13.25 -9.37 17.43
CA THR A 205 -14.71 -9.49 17.28
C THR A 205 -15.21 -8.20 16.65
N LEU A 206 -15.75 -8.28 15.43
CA LEU A 206 -16.27 -7.10 14.73
C LEU A 206 -17.72 -6.81 15.09
N ALA A 207 -18.09 -5.53 15.12
CA ALA A 207 -19.46 -5.10 15.34
C ALA A 207 -20.38 -5.56 14.17
N PRO A 208 -21.58 -6.11 14.44
CA PRO A 208 -22.49 -6.61 13.40
C PRO A 208 -22.81 -5.57 12.31
N GLU A 209 -22.97 -4.31 12.68
CA GLU A 209 -23.31 -3.21 11.78
C GLU A 209 -22.27 -2.95 10.68
N LEU A 210 -21.00 -3.32 10.89
CA LEU A 210 -19.95 -3.18 9.88
C LEU A 210 -20.16 -4.12 8.69
N ILE A 211 -20.85 -5.24 8.91
CA ILE A 211 -21.06 -6.30 7.92
C ILE A 211 -22.52 -6.43 7.48
N THR A 212 -23.45 -5.78 8.18
CA THR A 212 -24.88 -5.74 7.80
C THR A 212 -25.29 -4.43 7.14
N SER A 213 -24.36 -3.51 6.89
CA SER A 213 -24.65 -2.27 6.16
C SER A 213 -25.22 -2.61 4.77
N PRO A 214 -26.26 -1.91 4.29
CA PRO A 214 -26.82 -2.12 2.94
C PRO A 214 -25.78 -1.99 1.82
N ASN A 215 -24.68 -1.29 2.09
CA ASN A 215 -23.58 -1.07 1.17
C ASN A 215 -22.44 -2.10 1.31
N PHE A 216 -22.50 -3.00 2.30
CA PHE A 216 -21.50 -4.05 2.49
C PHE A 216 -21.73 -5.20 1.50
N LYS A 217 -20.71 -5.52 0.72
CA LYS A 217 -20.69 -6.69 -0.19
C LYS A 217 -19.57 -7.63 0.25
N ALA A 218 -19.89 -8.78 0.82
CA ALA A 218 -18.89 -9.73 1.32
C ALA A 218 -17.85 -10.17 0.26
N THR A 219 -18.18 -10.06 -1.03
CA THR A 219 -17.28 -10.37 -2.16
C THR A 219 -16.38 -9.20 -2.59
N LYS A 220 -16.57 -8.00 -2.04
CA LYS A 220 -15.80 -6.79 -2.36
C LYS A 220 -15.23 -6.07 -1.13
N HIS A 221 -15.73 -6.37 0.06
CA HIS A 221 -15.32 -5.71 1.28
C HIS A 221 -14.60 -6.72 2.17
N GLY A 222 -13.28 -6.54 2.27
CA GLY A 222 -12.41 -7.26 3.19
C GLY A 222 -12.78 -7.01 4.65
N ALA A 223 -12.01 -7.57 5.58
CA ALA A 223 -12.07 -7.07 6.95
C ALA A 223 -11.58 -5.61 6.95
N PRO A 224 -11.98 -4.76 7.92
CA PRO A 224 -11.43 -3.41 8.01
C PRO A 224 -9.99 -3.49 8.54
N TYR A 225 -9.07 -3.97 7.72
CA TYR A 225 -7.70 -4.32 8.09
C TYR A 225 -6.95 -3.13 8.68
N THR A 226 -7.14 -1.95 8.08
CA THR A 226 -6.60 -0.68 8.59
C THR A 226 -7.15 -0.30 9.96
N ALA A 227 -8.41 -0.61 10.28
CA ALA A 227 -8.88 -0.43 11.65
C ALA A 227 -8.32 -1.50 12.58
N ILE A 228 -8.22 -2.76 12.13
CA ILE A 228 -7.71 -3.87 12.93
C ILE A 228 -6.24 -3.64 13.30
N SER A 229 -5.37 -3.25 12.37
CA SER A 229 -3.95 -2.98 12.60
C SER A 229 -3.72 -1.90 13.65
N ARG A 230 -4.64 -0.93 13.78
CA ARG A 230 -4.59 0.07 14.86
C ARG A 230 -4.72 -0.55 16.27
N TYR A 231 -5.47 -1.63 16.44
CA TYR A 231 -5.83 -2.19 17.75
C TYR A 231 -5.22 -3.56 18.08
N ALA A 232 -4.91 -4.39 17.08
CA ALA A 232 -4.38 -5.75 17.25
C ALA A 232 -2.84 -5.78 17.18
N ARG A 233 -2.20 -6.67 17.93
CA ARG A 233 -0.72 -6.75 18.05
C ARG A 233 -0.13 -8.17 17.90
N GLY A 234 -0.96 -9.18 17.70
CA GLY A 234 -0.53 -10.56 17.52
C GLY A 234 0.12 -10.82 16.16
N GLU A 235 0.88 -11.91 16.06
CA GLU A 235 1.44 -12.45 14.81
C GLU A 235 0.42 -13.31 14.04
N LEU A 236 -0.74 -13.59 14.65
CA LEU A 236 -1.87 -14.28 14.04
C LEU A 236 -3.15 -13.58 14.46
N TYR A 237 -4.07 -13.38 13.52
CA TYR A 237 -5.37 -12.77 13.73
C TYR A 237 -6.49 -13.79 13.52
N LEU A 238 -7.38 -13.92 14.50
CA LEU A 238 -8.68 -14.56 14.33
C LEU A 238 -9.76 -13.48 14.29
N ILE A 239 -10.26 -13.19 13.09
CA ILE A 239 -11.27 -12.16 12.85
C ILE A 239 -12.65 -12.80 12.84
N ALA A 240 -13.38 -12.65 13.94
CA ALA A 240 -14.72 -13.16 14.15
C ALA A 240 -15.80 -12.11 13.79
N ARG A 241 -16.82 -12.56 13.07
CA ARG A 241 -17.94 -11.77 12.55
C ARG A 241 -19.27 -12.36 13.05
N PRO A 242 -20.01 -11.66 13.90
CA PRO A 242 -21.30 -12.12 14.42
C PRO A 242 -22.39 -12.07 13.33
N LEU A 243 -23.10 -13.17 13.12
CA LEU A 243 -24.23 -13.29 12.19
C LEU A 243 -25.52 -13.58 12.97
N ALA A 244 -26.69 -13.33 12.35
CA ALA A 244 -27.99 -13.50 13.00
C ALA A 244 -28.26 -14.91 13.61
N GLY A 245 -27.52 -15.93 13.17
CA GLY A 245 -27.64 -17.31 13.67
C GLY A 245 -26.30 -17.99 13.99
N GLY A 246 -25.21 -17.23 14.18
CA GLY A 246 -23.90 -17.83 14.45
C GLY A 246 -22.74 -16.87 14.24
N TRP A 247 -21.59 -17.42 13.84
CA TRP A 247 -20.36 -16.67 13.61
C TRP A 247 -19.74 -17.11 12.29
N SER A 248 -19.15 -16.17 11.56
CA SER A 248 -18.10 -16.48 10.59
C SER A 248 -16.75 -16.03 11.15
N TYR A 249 -15.69 -16.70 10.74
CA TYR A 249 -14.33 -16.35 11.14
C TYR A 249 -13.37 -16.45 9.97
N ARG A 250 -12.32 -15.63 10.02
CA ARG A 250 -11.17 -15.68 9.11
C ARG A 250 -9.91 -15.71 9.95
N LEU A 251 -8.97 -16.55 9.56
CA LEU A 251 -7.59 -16.46 10.04
C LEU A 251 -6.83 -15.55 9.08
N ASP A 252 -6.04 -14.65 9.64
CA ASP A 252 -5.16 -13.75 8.89
C ASP A 252 -3.82 -13.62 9.60
N TYR A 253 -2.81 -13.20 8.85
CA TYR A 253 -1.52 -12.81 9.41
C TYR A 253 -1.40 -11.30 9.25
N PRO A 254 -0.85 -10.57 10.24
CA PRO A 254 -0.41 -9.22 9.97
C PRO A 254 0.62 -9.26 8.85
N TYR A 255 0.55 -8.30 7.96
CA TYR A 255 1.53 -8.15 6.91
C TYR A 255 2.76 -7.44 7.51
N TYR A 256 3.71 -8.24 8.02
CA TYR A 256 5.06 -7.84 8.42
C TYR A 256 6.06 -8.82 7.80
#